data_AF-A0A968Q877-F1
#
_entry.id   AF-A0A968Q877-F1
#
_cell.length_a   1.000
_cell.length_b   1.000
_cell.length_c   1.000
_cell.angle_alpha   90.00
_cell.angle_beta   90.00
_cell.angle_gamma   90.00
#
_symmetry.space_group_name_H-M   'P 1'
#
loop_
_entity.id
_entity.type
_entity.pdbx_description
1 polymer ?
#
loop_
_entity_poly.entity_id
_entity_poly.type
_entity_poly.pdbx_seq_one_letter_code
_entity_poly.pdbx_strand_id
1 'polypeptide(L)' 'MIPPGDNDSNRKKSAVEKSTISIDAGTLVLIISLLILVPLLLTGFISQ' A
#
# COMPACT_ATOMS: atom_id res chain seq x y z
N MET A 1 -3.52 9.40 53.34
CA MET A 1 -3.81 9.94 51.99
C MET A 1 -2.98 9.15 50.99
N ILE A 2 -3.63 8.52 50.02
CA ILE A 2 -3.01 7.66 49.01
C ILE A 2 -2.50 8.56 47.87
N PRO A 3 -1.23 8.43 47.42
CA PRO A 3 -0.72 9.22 46.29
C PRO A 3 -1.45 8.82 44.99
N PRO A 4 -1.80 9.79 44.13
CA PRO A 4 -2.54 9.54 42.91
C PRO A 4 -1.67 8.75 41.93
N GLY A 5 -2.21 7.61 41.46
CA GLY A 5 -1.54 6.72 40.52
C GLY A 5 -1.46 7.30 39.10
N ASP A 6 -0.23 7.49 38.64
CA ASP A 6 0.17 7.78 37.27
C ASP A 6 0.17 6.49 36.43
N ASN A 7 -1.03 6.08 36.02
CA ASN A 7 -1.25 4.91 35.15
C ASN A 7 -0.97 5.22 33.65
N ASP A 8 0.21 5.76 33.34
CA ASP A 8 0.61 6.11 31.97
C ASP A 8 1.23 4.93 31.18
N SER A 9 0.87 3.68 31.53
CA SER A 9 1.45 2.45 30.97
C SER A 9 1.20 2.20 29.47
N ASN A 10 0.44 3.01 28.74
CA ASN A 10 0.10 2.63 27.37
C ASN A 10 -0.36 3.77 26.46
N ARG A 11 0.48 4.78 26.24
CA ARG A 11 0.30 5.71 25.10
C ARG A 11 1.49 5.70 24.15
N LYS A 12 1.98 4.51 23.79
CA LYS A 12 2.47 4.35 22.41
C LYS A 12 1.25 4.16 21.51
N LYS A 13 0.56 5.27 21.23
CA LYS A 13 -0.30 5.36 20.05
C LYS A 13 0.66 5.25 18.87
N SER A 14 1.00 4.02 18.51
CA SER A 14 1.75 3.72 17.29
C SER A 14 0.84 4.23 16.19
N ALA A 15 1.15 5.44 15.72
CA ALA A 15 0.53 5.95 14.52
C ALA A 15 0.93 4.94 13.45
N VAL A 16 0.00 4.06 13.11
CA VAL A 16 0.09 3.24 11.93
C VAL A 16 0.15 4.25 10.80
N GLU A 17 1.36 4.63 10.41
CA GLU A 17 1.62 5.50 9.28
C GLU A 17 1.04 4.76 8.08
N LYS A 18 -0.14 5.21 7.67
CA LYS A 18 -0.80 4.67 6.50
C LYS A 18 -0.03 5.22 5.31
N SER A 19 0.98 4.47 4.86
CA SER A 19 1.80 4.78 3.69
C SER A 19 0.91 4.84 2.45
N THR A 20 0.32 6.02 2.26
CA THR A 20 -0.56 6.30 1.14
C THR A 20 0.35 6.75 0.01
N ILE A 21 0.73 5.81 -0.84
CA ILE A 21 1.47 6.14 -2.05
C ILE A 21 0.50 6.91 -2.96
N SER A 22 0.85 8.17 -3.22
CA SER A 22 0.03 9.04 -4.08
C SER A 22 0.37 8.71 -5.53
N ILE A 23 -0.47 7.87 -6.15
CA ILE A 23 -0.32 7.47 -7.55
C ILE A 23 -1.19 8.40 -8.39
N ASP A 24 -0.57 9.07 -9.36
CA ASP A 24 -1.33 9.85 -10.35
C ASP A 24 -2.20 8.93 -11.23
N ALA A 25 -3.32 9.46 -11.71
CA ALA A 25 -4.24 8.72 -12.56
C ALA A 25 -3.56 8.18 -13.83
N GLY A 26 -2.63 8.93 -14.42
CA GLY A 26 -1.84 8.48 -15.57
C GLY A 26 -1.00 7.25 -15.26
N THR A 27 -0.36 7.22 -14.08
CA THR A 27 0.44 6.07 -13.62
C THR A 27 -0.44 4.85 -13.40
N LEU A 28 -1.65 5.02 -12.84
CA LEU A 28 -2.59 3.91 -12.65
C LEU A 28 -3.00 3.29 -13.98
N VAL A 29 -3.31 4.12 -14.99
CA VAL A 29 -3.65 3.65 -16.34
C VAL A 29 -2.49 2.90 -16.98
N LEU A 30 -1.26 3.39 -16.80
CA LEU A 30 -0.05 2.76 -17.35
C LEU A 30 0.18 1.37 -16.73
N ILE A 31 0.02 1.24 -15.41
CA ILE A 31 0.11 -0.05 -14.70
C ILE A 31 -0.93 -1.04 -15.23
N ILE A 32 -2.20 -0.63 -15.31
CA ILE A 32 -3.29 -1.49 -15.79
C ILE A 32 -3.03 -1.92 -17.25
N SER A 33 -2.58 -0.98 -18.08
CA SER A 33 -2.25 -1.26 -19.48
C SER A 33 -1.14 -2.30 -19.58
N LEU A 34 -0.08 -2.16 -18.79
CA LEU A 34 1.04 -3.10 -18.77
C LEU A 34 0.62 -4.49 -18.27
N LEU A 35 -0.25 -4.56 -17.26
CA LEU A 35 -0.79 -5.83 -16.74
C LEU A 35 -1.60 -6.59 -17.78
N ILE A 36 -2.23 -5.92 -18.75
CA ILE A 36 -2.97 -6.55 -19.85
C ILE A 36 -2.04 -6.82 -21.04
N LEU A 37 -1.17 -5.88 -21.36
CA LEU A 37 -0.29 -5.95 -22.52
C LEU A 37 0.75 -7.07 -22.37
N VAL A 38 1.35 -7.24 -21.19
CA VAL A 38 2.36 -8.30 -20.93
C VAL A 38 1.81 -9.70 -21.19
N PRO A 39 0.67 -10.14 -20.62
CA PRO A 39 0.13 -11.46 -20.90
C PRO A 39 -0.37 -11.59 -22.35
N LEU A 40 -0.86 -10.53 -22.99
CA LEU A 40 -1.19 -10.57 -24.42
C LEU A 40 0.05 -10.80 -25.29
N LEU A 41 1.17 -10.17 -24.95
CA LEU A 41 2.45 -10.42 -25.60
C LEU A 41 2.93 -11.84 -25.34
N LEU A 42 2.88 -12.32 -24.09
CA LEU A 42 3.27 -13.70 -23.76
C LEU A 42 2.40 -14.72 -24.51
N THR A 43 1.08 -14.57 -24.50
CA THR A 43 0.17 -15.51 -25.19
C THR A 43 0.31 -15.45 -26.72
N GLY A 44 0.51 -14.26 -27.30
CA GLY A 44 0.67 -14.07 -28.74
C GLY A 44 2.04 -14.51 -29.28
N PHE A 45 3.12 -14.37 -28.50
CA PHE A 45 4.48 -14.71 -28.91
C PHE A 45 4.96 -16.10 -28.46
N ILE A 46 4.43 -16.67 -27.37
CA ILE A 46 4.78 -18.01 -26.85
C ILE A 46 3.88 -19.11 -27.47
N SER A 47 2.94 -18.75 -28.35
CA SER A 47 2.19 -19.72 -29.15
C SER A 47 3.05 -20.28 -30.29
N GLN A 48 4.06 -21.10 -29.95
CA GLN A 48 4.84 -21.90 -30.90
C GLN A 48 4.74 -23.38 -30.55
#